data_AF-A0AAE1B7X8-F1
#
_entry.id   AF-A0AAE1B7X8-F1
#
_cell.length_a   1.000
_cell.length_b   1.000
_cell.length_c   1.000
_cell.angle_alpha   90.00
_cell.angle_beta   90.00
_cell.angle_gamma   90.00
#
_symmetry.space_group_name_H-M   'P 1'
#
loop_
_entity.id
_entity.type
_entity.pdbx_description
1 polymer ?
#
loop_
_entity_poly.entity_id
_entity_poly.type
_entity_poly.pdbx_seq_one_letter_code
_entity_poly.pdbx_strand_id
1 'polypeptide(L)'
;MSFLLPQIERRRLLNNLPRQLTTSMDLVLDTTGPRVQKVTPAAPVSAPKRKRCAKCPSKTDKKTPVACCKRDLPICKEHTAYYCFACSGGQ
;
A
#
# COMPACT_ATOMS: atom_id res chain seq x y z
N MET A 1 10.36 17.83 21.01
CA MET A 1 9.46 16.69 20.69
C MET A 1 10.30 15.52 20.18
N SER A 2 11.11 14.89 21.04
CA SER A 2 12.23 14.03 20.56
C SER A 2 12.28 12.63 21.18
N PHE A 3 11.41 12.34 22.15
CA PHE A 3 11.42 11.05 22.86
C PHE A 3 10.67 9.92 22.13
N LEU A 4 9.82 10.26 21.15
CA LEU A 4 8.97 9.28 20.45
C LEU A 4 9.62 8.67 19.21
N LEU A 5 10.60 9.34 18.60
CA LEU A 5 11.31 8.87 17.40
C LEU A 5 11.87 7.43 17.53
N PRO A 6 12.59 7.06 18.61
CA PRO A 6 13.12 5.68 18.72
C PRO A 6 12.02 4.63 18.86
N GLN A 7 10.85 4.99 19.39
CA GLN A 7 9.71 4.08 19.48
C GLN A 7 9.03 3.89 18.11
N ILE A 8 8.95 4.96 17.31
CA ILE A 8 8.41 4.94 15.95
C ILE A 8 9.32 4.10 15.04
N GLU A 9 10.64 4.28 15.12
CA GLU A 9 11.60 3.48 14.35
C GLU A 9 11.49 1.98 14.68
N ARG A 10 11.45 1.62 15.98
CA ARG A 10 11.29 0.21 16.39
C ARG A 10 9.99 -0.40 15.88
N ARG A 11 8.88 0.35 15.95
CA ARG A 11 7.59 -0.14 15.45
C ARG A 11 7.62 -0.30 13.94
N ARG A 12 8.28 0.59 13.18
CA ARG A 12 8.37 0.50 11.71
C ARG A 12 9.01 -0.80 11.22
N LEU A 13 9.90 -1.41 12.02
CA LEU A 13 10.53 -2.70 11.71
C LEU A 13 9.57 -3.89 11.79
N LEU A 14 8.34 -3.71 12.30
CA LEU A 14 7.33 -4.77 12.32
C LEU A 14 6.71 -4.98 10.93
N ASN A 15 6.91 -6.17 10.37
CA ASN A 15 6.47 -6.53 9.01
C ASN A 15 4.94 -6.57 8.79
N ASN A 16 4.15 -6.56 9.87
CA ASN A 16 2.69 -6.72 9.81
C ASN A 16 1.90 -5.42 10.00
N LEU A 17 2.57 -4.27 9.91
CA LEU A 17 1.89 -2.99 10.05
C LEU A 17 1.02 -2.70 8.80
N PRO A 18 -0.21 -2.19 9.01
CA PRO A 18 -1.04 -1.74 7.89
C PRO A 18 -0.38 -0.55 7.19
N ARG A 19 -0.55 -0.52 5.86
CA ARG A 19 0.12 0.44 4.97
C ARG A 19 -0.09 1.91 5.36
N GLN A 20 -1.26 2.26 5.90
CA GLN A 20 -1.53 3.63 6.33
C GLN A 20 -0.66 4.01 7.53
N LEU A 21 -0.46 3.10 8.49
CA LEU A 21 0.41 3.36 9.64
C LEU A 21 1.87 3.48 9.22
N THR A 22 2.36 2.60 8.33
CA THR A 22 3.74 2.71 7.84
C THR A 22 3.97 4.02 7.10
N THR A 23 3.02 4.45 6.27
CA THR A 23 3.10 5.73 5.54
C THR A 23 3.15 6.93 6.50
N SER A 24 2.29 6.97 7.52
CA SER A 24 2.28 8.04 8.50
C SER A 24 3.54 8.07 9.35
N MET A 25 4.08 6.90 9.71
CA MET A 25 5.33 6.79 10.49
C MET A 25 6.55 7.26 9.67
N ASP A 26 6.59 6.96 8.37
CA ASP A 26 7.61 7.46 7.45
C ASP A 26 7.61 9.00 7.39
N LEU A 27 6.43 9.62 7.27
CA LEU A 27 6.30 11.09 7.25
C LEU A 27 6.84 11.74 8.53
N VAL A 28 6.56 11.16 9.69
CA VAL A 28 7.04 11.69 10.98
C VAL A 28 8.57 11.56 11.08
N LEU A 29 9.15 10.45 10.61
CA LEU A 29 10.60 10.28 10.62
C LEU A 29 11.30 11.24 9.64
N ASP A 30 10.73 11.47 8.45
CA ASP A 30 11.31 12.36 7.42
C ASP A 30 11.30 13.84 7.86
N THR A 31 10.32 14.23 8.69
CA THR A 31 10.18 15.62 9.17
C THR A 31 11.18 16.00 10.27
N THR A 32 11.79 15.02 10.97
CA THR A 32 12.47 15.27 12.26
C THR A 32 13.99 15.05 12.26
N GLY A 33 14.63 14.78 11.11
CA GLY A 33 16.07 14.53 11.05
C GLY A 33 16.76 15.05 9.77
N PRO A 34 18.09 15.30 9.81
CA PRO A 34 18.84 15.66 8.62
C PRO A 34 18.74 14.55 7.58
N ARG A 35 18.51 14.98 6.34
CA ARG A 35 18.21 14.23 5.13
C ARG A 35 19.29 13.19 4.79
N VAL A 36 19.40 12.11 5.57
CA VAL A 36 20.12 10.92 5.14
C VAL A 36 19.21 10.26 4.11
N GLN A 37 19.44 10.61 2.84
CA GLN A 37 19.02 9.78 1.72
C GLN A 37 19.67 8.41 1.92
N LYS A 38 19.00 7.55 2.69
CA LYS A 38 19.21 6.11 2.55
C LYS A 38 18.71 5.82 1.16
N VAL A 39 19.66 5.79 0.22
CA VAL A 39 19.51 5.15 -1.07
C VAL A 39 18.97 3.77 -0.76
N THR A 40 17.65 3.61 -0.84
CA THR A 40 17.00 2.32 -0.79
C THR A 40 17.69 1.53 -1.90
N PRO A 41 18.44 0.44 -1.62
CA PRO A 41 18.97 -0.37 -2.70
C PRO A 41 17.77 -0.71 -3.58
N ALA A 42 17.86 -0.38 -4.87
CA ALA A 42 16.80 -0.61 -5.82
C ALA A 42 16.37 -2.07 -5.66
N ALA A 43 15.19 -2.26 -5.05
CA ALA A 43 14.71 -3.60 -4.76
C ALA A 43 14.71 -4.36 -6.08
N PRO A 44 15.25 -5.59 -6.14
CA PRO A 44 15.26 -6.38 -7.37
C PRO A 44 13.85 -6.34 -7.93
N VAL A 45 13.73 -5.97 -9.21
CA VAL A 45 12.48 -5.64 -9.91
C VAL A 45 11.51 -6.81 -9.73
N SER A 46 10.77 -6.76 -8.63
CA SER A 46 9.99 -7.89 -8.15
C SER A 46 8.80 -7.92 -9.07
N ALA A 47 8.52 -9.08 -9.67
CA ALA A 47 7.34 -9.32 -10.48
C ALA A 47 6.12 -8.60 -9.87
N PRO A 48 5.27 -7.93 -10.68
CA PRO A 48 4.24 -7.03 -10.18
C PRO A 48 3.43 -7.73 -9.10
N LYS A 49 3.61 -7.28 -7.84
CA LYS A 49 2.98 -7.92 -6.68
C LYS A 49 1.47 -7.88 -6.89
N ARG A 50 0.86 -9.06 -7.03
CA ARG A 50 -0.60 -9.18 -7.19
C ARG A 50 -1.28 -8.53 -5.99
N LYS A 51 -2.00 -7.43 -6.22
CA LYS A 51 -2.71 -6.68 -5.19
C LYS A 51 -4.01 -7.42 -4.83
N ARG A 52 -4.49 -7.25 -3.60
CA ARG A 52 -5.80 -7.77 -3.18
C ARG A 52 -6.91 -6.98 -3.86
N CYS A 53 -8.00 -7.65 -4.23
CA CYS A 53 -9.20 -6.99 -4.73
C CYS A 53 -9.79 -6.04 -3.67
N ALA A 54 -10.06 -4.79 -4.05
CA ALA A 54 -10.62 -3.77 -3.17
C ALA A 54 -12.08 -4.03 -2.75
N LYS A 55 -12.80 -4.90 -3.45
CA LYS A 55 -14.20 -5.26 -3.17
C LYS A 55 -14.35 -6.58 -2.40
N CYS A 56 -13.35 -7.46 -2.47
CA CYS A 56 -13.39 -8.71 -1.73
C CYS A 56 -13.22 -8.44 -0.22
N PRO A 57 -13.95 -9.17 0.64
CA PRO A 57 -13.78 -9.06 2.07
C PRO A 57 -12.36 -9.44 2.48
N SER A 58 -11.88 -8.82 3.55
CA SER A 58 -10.49 -8.99 3.96
C SER A 58 -10.13 -10.40 4.44
N LYS A 59 -11.11 -11.29 4.62
CA LYS A 59 -10.89 -12.68 5.02
C LYS A 59 -10.54 -13.59 3.84
N THR A 60 -10.94 -13.24 2.62
CA THR A 60 -10.76 -14.13 1.45
C THR A 60 -9.40 -13.98 0.76
N ASP A 61 -8.62 -12.94 1.10
CA ASP A 61 -7.33 -12.61 0.50
C ASP A 61 -7.26 -12.74 -1.03
N LYS A 62 -8.35 -12.41 -1.72
CA LYS A 62 -8.42 -12.65 -3.16
C LYS A 62 -7.48 -11.70 -3.91
N LYS A 63 -6.35 -12.24 -4.36
CA LYS A 63 -5.36 -11.55 -5.19
C LYS A 63 -5.85 -11.49 -6.63
N THR A 64 -5.67 -10.34 -7.27
CA THR A 64 -6.07 -10.13 -8.67
C THR A 64 -4.92 -9.56 -9.49
N PRO A 65 -4.70 -10.06 -10.72
CA PRO A 65 -3.77 -9.44 -11.66
C PRO A 65 -4.40 -8.26 -12.41
N VAL A 66 -5.72 -8.04 -12.27
CA VAL A 66 -6.47 -7.03 -13.04
C VAL A 66 -6.71 -5.80 -12.17
N ALA A 67 -6.53 -4.62 -12.78
CA ALA A 67 -6.85 -3.33 -12.20
C ALA A 67 -7.80 -2.55 -13.13
N CYS A 68 -8.63 -1.68 -12.55
CA CYS A 68 -9.49 -0.78 -13.30
C CYS A 68 -8.65 0.17 -14.16
N CYS A 69 -8.94 0.20 -15.46
CA CYS A 69 -8.21 1.02 -16.43
C CYS A 69 -8.19 2.53 -16.09
N LYS A 70 -9.25 3.06 -15.43
CA LYS A 70 -9.36 4.48 -15.09
C LYS A 70 -8.78 4.89 -13.72
N ARG A 71 -8.68 3.96 -12.76
CA ARG A 71 -8.37 4.30 -11.35
C ARG A 71 -7.25 3.46 -10.73
N ASP A 72 -6.59 2.59 -11.51
CA ASP A 72 -5.61 1.58 -11.05
C ASP A 72 -6.11 0.77 -9.83
N LEU A 73 -7.43 0.63 -9.68
CA LEU A 73 -8.02 -0.05 -8.52
C LEU A 73 -8.00 -1.56 -8.78
N PRO A 74 -7.31 -2.39 -7.94
CA PRO A 74 -7.25 -3.83 -8.15
C PRO A 74 -8.62 -4.47 -7.90
N ILE A 75 -9.16 -5.13 -8.92
CA ILE A 75 -10.48 -5.76 -8.86
C ILE A 75 -10.44 -7.17 -9.46
N CYS A 76 -11.05 -8.15 -8.80
CA CYS A 76 -11.14 -9.50 -9.35
C CYS A 76 -12.20 -9.56 -10.45
N LYS A 77 -12.08 -10.56 -11.34
CA LYS A 77 -12.99 -10.74 -12.48
C LYS A 77 -14.47 -10.87 -12.09
N GLU A 78 -14.76 -11.37 -10.88
CA GLU A 78 -16.13 -11.44 -10.35
C GLU A 78 -16.73 -10.07 -10.05
N HIS A 79 -15.89 -9.13 -9.61
CA HIS A 79 -16.35 -7.81 -9.20
C HIS A 79 -16.40 -6.84 -10.35
N THR A 80 -15.51 -6.94 -11.35
CA THR A 80 -15.60 -6.30 -12.69
C THR A 80 -14.44 -6.76 -13.58
N ALA A 81 -14.62 -6.85 -14.90
CA ALA A 81 -13.58 -7.29 -15.83
C ALA A 81 -12.67 -6.17 -16.40
N TYR A 82 -13.14 -4.92 -16.49
CA TYR A 82 -12.42 -3.84 -17.21
C TYR A 82 -12.45 -2.47 -16.52
N TYR A 83 -13.62 -2.06 -16.02
CA TYR A 83 -13.82 -0.83 -15.26
C TYR A 83 -14.35 -1.17 -13.88
N CYS A 84 -13.92 -0.48 -12.82
CA CYS A 84 -14.50 -0.65 -11.50
C CYS A 84 -15.97 -0.22 -11.48
N PHE A 85 -16.73 -0.70 -10.47
CA PHE A 85 -18.14 -0.32 -10.27
C PHE A 85 -18.38 1.21 -10.35
N ALA A 86 -17.49 2.01 -9.76
CA ALA A 86 -17.57 3.46 -9.78
C ALA A 86 -17.20 4.10 -11.15
N CYS A 87 -16.58 3.34 -12.06
CA CYS A 87 -16.25 3.76 -13.42
C CYS A 87 -17.22 3.20 -14.46
N SER A 88 -17.94 2.11 -14.15
CA SER A 88 -18.91 1.47 -15.03
C SER A 88 -20.30 2.12 -14.97
N GLY A 89 -20.45 3.27 -14.29
CA GLY A 89 -21.70 4.04 -14.29
C GLY A 89 -22.79 3.51 -13.36
N GLY A 90 -22.46 2.61 -12.42
CA GLY A 90 -23.40 2.19 -11.38
C GLY A 90 -23.54 3.25 -10.28
N GLN A 91 -24.34 4.28 -10.56
CA GLN A 91 -25.01 5.08 -9.54
C GLN A 91 -26.45 4.58 -9.42
#